data_AF-A0A3D3ZKG8-F1
#
_entry.id   AF-A0A3D3ZKG8-F1
#
_cell.length_a   1.000
_cell.length_b   1.000
_cell.length_c   1.000
_cell.angle_alpha   90.00
_cell.angle_beta   90.00
_cell.angle_gamma   90.00
#
_symmetry.space_group_name_H-M   'P 1'
#
loop_
_entity.id
_entity.type
_entity.pdbx_description
1 polymer ?
#
loop_
_entity_poly.entity_id
_entity_poly.type
_entity_poly.pdbx_seq_one_letter_code
_entity_poly.pdbx_strand_id
1 'polypeptide(L)' 'DSLPPYDVLDPILKAYAEDDRSFSEILAMGFDQKTVERVMRLVDISEYKRRQAPPGVKITTRAFGRDRRLPITNKYRETL' A
#
# COMPACT_ATOMS: atom_id res chain seq x y z
N ASP A 1 -4.40 -12.29 -14.16
CA ASP A 1 -3.96 -10.90 -13.90
C ASP A 1 -2.98 -10.93 -12.74
N SER A 2 -1.67 -10.97 -13.03
CA SER A 2 -0.63 -11.31 -12.06
C SER A 2 -0.13 -10.07 -11.32
N LEU A 3 0.15 -10.21 -10.02
CA LEU A 3 0.93 -9.23 -9.26
C LEU A 3 2.36 -9.16 -9.82
N PRO A 4 3.09 -8.05 -9.63
CA PRO A 4 4.53 -8.06 -9.85
C PRO A 4 5.20 -9.12 -8.96
N PRO A 5 6.38 -9.62 -9.35
CA PRO A 5 7.22 -10.46 -8.50
C PRO A 5 7.39 -9.88 -7.08
N TYR A 6 7.49 -10.73 -6.06
CA TYR A 6 7.51 -10.30 -4.65
C TYR A 6 8.71 -9.42 -4.29
N ASP A 7 9.85 -9.65 -4.94
CA ASP A 7 11.05 -8.81 -4.85
C ASP A 7 10.82 -7.36 -5.34
N VAL A 8 9.79 -7.14 -6.16
CA VAL A 8 9.34 -5.80 -6.56
C VAL A 8 8.16 -5.33 -5.70
N LEU A 9 7.21 -6.22 -5.39
CA LEU A 9 5.99 -5.88 -4.65
C LEU A 9 6.28 -5.43 -3.21
N ASP A 10 7.08 -6.21 -2.48
CA ASP A 10 7.25 -6.04 -1.04
C ASP A 10 7.96 -4.73 -0.69
N PRO A 11 9.01 -4.28 -1.42
CA PRO A 11 9.59 -2.96 -1.22
C PRO A 11 8.60 -1.81 -1.42
N ILE A 12 7.71 -1.91 -2.44
CA ILE A 12 6.69 -0.89 -2.69
C ILE A 12 5.66 -0.88 -1.55
N LEU A 13 5.22 -2.05 -1.09
CA LEU A 13 4.28 -2.16 0.04
C LEU A 13 4.86 -1.59 1.32
N LYS A 14 6.13 -1.90 1.62
CA LYS A 14 6.81 -1.35 2.80
C LYS A 14 6.92 0.17 2.71
N ALA A 15 7.41 0.69 1.57
CA ALA A 15 7.55 2.13 1.37
C ALA A 15 6.21 2.87 1.54
N TYR A 16 5.13 2.31 0.99
CA TYR A 16 3.82 2.94 0.99
C TYR A 16 3.01 2.75 2.28
N ALA A 17 3.00 1.55 2.85
CA ALA A 17 2.11 1.19 3.96
C ALA A 17 2.79 1.28 5.33
N GLU A 18 4.12 1.12 5.40
CA GLU A 18 4.88 1.18 6.65
C GLU A 18 5.64 2.51 6.78
N ASP A 19 6.37 2.91 5.75
CA ASP A 19 7.26 4.08 5.78
C ASP A 19 6.57 5.41 5.37
N ASP A 20 5.28 5.37 5.00
CA ASP A 20 4.46 6.54 4.62
C ASP A 20 5.05 7.38 3.47
N ARG A 21 5.80 6.75 2.56
CA ARG A 21 6.34 7.43 1.38
C ARG A 21 5.24 7.75 0.38
N SER A 22 5.35 8.95 -0.18
CA SER A 22 4.54 9.46 -1.28
C SER A 22 4.83 8.73 -2.59
N PHE A 23 3.92 8.87 -3.56
CA PHE A 23 4.07 8.29 -4.89
C PHE A 23 5.40 8.68 -5.54
N SER A 24 5.75 9.97 -5.51
CA SER A 24 6.98 10.50 -6.12
C SER A 24 8.24 9.99 -5.43
N GLU A 25 8.22 9.83 -4.11
CA GLU A 25 9.34 9.25 -3.37
C GLU A 25 9.56 7.78 -3.72
N ILE A 26 8.48 7.01 -3.94
CA ILE A 26 8.58 5.62 -4.37
C ILE A 26 9.11 5.53 -5.81
N LEU A 27 8.69 6.43 -6.71
CA LEU A 27 9.28 6.49 -8.07
C LEU A 27 10.77 6.81 -8.03
N ALA A 28 11.20 7.71 -7.15
CA ALA A 28 12.61 8.05 -6.98
C ALA A 28 13.48 6.87 -6.49
N MET A 29 12.86 5.80 -5.96
CA MET A 29 13.54 4.56 -5.62
C MET A 29 13.85 3.67 -6.85
N GLY A 30 13.38 4.05 -8.05
CA GLY A 30 13.69 3.37 -9.30
C GLY A 30 12.64 2.35 -9.77
N PHE A 31 11.44 2.34 -9.17
CA PHE A 31 10.37 1.44 -9.58
C PHE A 31 9.61 1.97 -10.81
N ASP A 32 9.07 1.06 -11.61
CA ASP A 32 8.22 1.40 -12.76
C ASP A 32 6.92 2.10 -12.30
N GLN A 33 6.58 3.19 -12.97
CA GLN A 33 5.45 4.05 -12.62
C GLN A 33 4.13 3.28 -12.59
N LYS A 34 3.84 2.50 -13.64
CA LYS A 34 2.57 1.76 -13.74
C LYS A 34 2.46 0.72 -12.63
N THR A 35 3.58 0.11 -12.25
CA THR A 35 3.65 -0.85 -11.16
C THR A 35 3.33 -0.20 -9.82
N VAL A 36 3.95 0.94 -9.52
CA VAL A 36 3.68 1.69 -8.27
C VAL A 36 2.22 2.14 -8.19
N GLU A 37 1.70 2.76 -9.26
CA GLU A 37 0.30 3.20 -9.33
C GLU A 37 -0.67 2.04 -9.08
N ARG A 38 -0.40 0.89 -9.70
CA ARG A 38 -1.22 -0.31 -9.56
C ARG A 38 -1.19 -0.85 -8.14
N VAL A 39 -0.01 -0.97 -7.53
CA VAL A 39 0.14 -1.52 -6.17
C VAL A 39 -0.54 -0.60 -5.15
N MET A 40 -0.28 0.72 -5.20
CA MET A 40 -0.93 1.69 -4.31
C MET A 40 -2.45 1.66 -4.44
N ARG A 41 -2.96 1.63 -5.68
CA ARG A 41 -4.40 1.49 -5.94
C ARG A 41 -4.97 0.20 -5.35
N LEU A 42 -4.30 -0.93 -5.52
CA LEU A 42 -4.74 -2.23 -4.97
C LEU A 42 -4.76 -2.21 -3.44
N VAL A 43 -3.77 -1.57 -2.81
CA VAL A 43 -3.77 -1.35 -1.36
C VAL A 43 -5.03 -0.57 -0.98
N ASP A 44 -5.28 0.60 -1.56
CA ASP A 44 -6.39 1.47 -1.16
C ASP A 44 -7.76 0.82 -1.34
N ILE A 45 -8.04 0.21 -2.49
CA ILE A 45 -9.35 -0.42 -2.74
C ILE A 45 -9.60 -1.65 -1.87
N SER A 46 -8.56 -2.21 -1.26
CA SER A 46 -8.66 -3.40 -0.39
C SER A 46 -8.93 -3.05 1.07
N GLU A 47 -9.10 -1.77 1.42
CA GLU A 47 -9.35 -1.32 2.79
C GLU A 47 -10.61 -1.98 3.40
N TYR A 48 -11.69 -2.11 2.62
CA TYR A 48 -12.92 -2.76 3.07
C TYR A 48 -12.72 -4.24 3.45
N LYS A 49 -11.80 -4.94 2.77
CA LYS A 49 -11.46 -6.34 3.07
C LYS A 49 -10.68 -6.42 4.37
N ARG A 50 -9.70 -5.53 4.57
CA ARG A 50 -8.86 -5.50 5.78
C ARG A 50 -9.66 -5.20 7.04
N ARG A 51 -10.69 -4.35 6.96
CA ARG A 51 -11.56 -4.08 8.12
C ARG A 51 -12.42 -5.28 8.55
N GLN A 52 -12.58 -6.28 7.69
CA GLN A 52 -13.29 -7.52 8.01
C GLN A 52 -12.33 -8.65 8.44
N ALA A 53 -11.02 -8.42 8.37
CA ALA A 53 -10.03 -9.42 8.75
C ALA A 53 -10.03 -9.61 10.28
N PRO A 54 -9.78 -10.85 10.76
CA PRO A 54 -9.61 -11.09 12.18
C PRO A 54 -8.38 -10.36 12.73
N PRO A 55 -8.31 -10.12 14.06
CA PRO A 55 -7.10 -9.60 14.69
C PRO A 55 -5.88 -10.49 14.42
N GLY A 56 -4.74 -9.88 14.12
CA GLY A 56 -3.46 -10.56 13.90
C GLY A 56 -2.34 -9.99 14.78
N VAL A 57 -1.24 -10.74 14.91
CA VAL A 57 -0.06 -10.32 15.69
C VAL A 57 0.71 -9.25 14.92
N LYS A 58 1.00 -8.13 15.57
CA LYS A 58 1.84 -7.05 15.01
C LYS A 58 3.32 -7.37 15.21
N ILE A 59 4.07 -7.46 14.11
CA ILE A 59 5.53 -7.68 14.09
C ILE A 59 6.32 -6.54 13.43
N THR A 60 5.64 -5.62 12.75
CA THR A 60 6.22 -4.43 12.09
C THR A 60 6.02 -3.17 12.93
N THR A 61 6.73 -2.09 12.60
CA THR A 61 6.57 -0.77 13.26
C THR A 61 5.17 -0.21 13.06
N ARG A 62 4.60 -0.43 11.87
CA ARG A 62 3.26 -0.01 11.48
C ARG A 62 2.51 -1.17 10.82
N ALA A 63 1.29 -1.42 11.29
CA ALA A 63 0.43 -2.48 10.77
C ALA A 63 -0.89 -1.92 10.22
N PHE A 64 -1.51 -2.69 9.32
CA PHE A 64 -2.89 -2.44 8.92
C PHE A 64 -3.83 -2.57 10.12
N GLY A 65 -4.70 -1.58 10.33
CA GLY A 65 -5.63 -1.55 11.47
C GLY A 65 -5.50 -0.26 12.26
N ARG A 66 -5.11 -0.36 13.55
CA ARG A 66 -5.05 0.82 14.44
C ARG A 66 -4.07 1.89 13.95
N ASP A 67 -2.94 1.47 13.39
CA ASP A 67 -1.82 2.36 13.07
C ASP A 67 -1.97 3.04 11.70
N ARG A 68 -2.69 2.43 10.76
CA ARG A 68 -3.01 3.01 9.44
C ARG A 68 -4.52 2.99 9.22
N ARG A 69 -5.17 4.13 9.46
CA ARG A 69 -6.63 4.29 9.35
C ARG A 69 -7.00 5.10 8.12
N LEU A 70 -7.42 4.43 7.06
CA LEU A 70 -7.96 5.08 5.87
C LEU A 70 -9.48 4.92 5.78
N PRO A 71 -10.21 5.89 5.18
CA PRO A 71 -11.63 5.70 4.90
C PRO A 71 -11.85 4.58 3.87
N ILE A 72 -12.94 3.81 4.03
CA ILE A 72 -13.33 2.80 3.02
C ILE A 72 -13.77 3.51 1.73
N THR A 73 -14.67 4.49 1.87
CA THR A 73 -15.06 5.35 0.75
C THR A 73 -13.99 6.40 0.54
N ASN A 74 -13.02 6.08 -0.32
CA ASN A 74 -11.90 6.96 -0.65
C ASN A 74 -11.86 7.24 -2.16
N LYS A 75 -11.93 8.52 -2.55
CA LYS A 75 -11.72 8.99 -3.93
C LYS A 75 -10.40 9.73 -4.12
N TYR A 76 -9.57 9.83 -3.08
CA TYR A 76 -8.25 10.44 -3.17
C TYR A 76 -7.38 9.68 -4.18
N ARG A 77 -6.63 10.44 -4.98
CA ARG A 77 -5.66 9.96 -5.96
C ARG A 77 -4.46 10.87 -5.85
N GLU A 78 -3.36 10.30 -5.37
CA GLU A 78 -2.09 11.02 -5.26
C GLU A 78 -1.39 11.16 -6.63
N THR A 79 -1.69 10.24 -7.54
CA THR A 79 -1.03 10.08 -8.84
C THR A 79 -1.60 11.00 -9.93
N LEU A 80 -2.40 12.02 -9.56
CA LEU A 80 -3.03 12.98 -10.48
C LEU A 80 -2.39 14.36 -10.36
#